data_AF-A0A1X3DEM3-F1
#
_entry.id   AF-A0A1X3DEM3-F1
#
_cell.length_a   1.000
_cell.length_b   1.000
_cell.length_c   1.000
_cell.angle_alpha   90.00
_cell.angle_beta   90.00
_cell.angle_gamma   90.00
#
_symmetry.space_group_name_H-M   'P 1'
#
loop_
_entity.id
_entity.type
_entity.pdbx_description
1 polymer ?
#
loop_
_entity_poly.entity_id
_entity_poly.type
_entity_poly.pdbx_seq_one_letter_code
_entity_poly.pdbx_strand_id
1 'polypeptide(L)'
;MYKKLLTFSLIAAALAACGERDTKQENASLACDSPAVVQNVRTNIQEIIKQEAQRFARNDTRQFIDADKIIAAATQLNIQLDGPAEENQNGRPVCKANLSIQIPADILNTAQTNSPLVYGANSNITQLIQERITGSTLTYDKGLFTRPLQYTTAEADGQTTVNYEDNAITVTAQNVTSALLPYGVKSILMINGQPVRLEDALNAGVQAFPEPPQADPQDILDNNAASSTFGEENASAPETLTPEPPRSEITFSAGELEQAKNNNQSADREINMVWNSIDQNIQKELINEQRSWIQSKNTNCRQAAAQAESNLQAEYLRLQCDTRMTRERSQYLRGYTIN
;
A
#
# COMPACT_ATOMS: atom_id res chain seq x y z
N MET A 1 -45.78 -24.24 76.37
CA MET A 1 -44.96 -24.23 75.13
C MET A 1 -43.66 -25.00 75.39
N TYR A 2 -43.04 -25.53 74.35
CA TYR A 2 -42.35 -26.83 74.30
C TYR A 2 -40.94 -26.94 74.94
N LYS A 3 -40.73 -28.11 75.56
CA LYS A 3 -39.56 -29.04 75.59
C LYS A 3 -38.09 -28.54 75.54
N LYS A 4 -37.42 -28.88 76.65
CA LYS A 4 -36.03 -29.33 76.91
C LYS A 4 -35.09 -29.77 75.75
N LEU A 5 -33.84 -29.31 75.90
CA LEU A 5 -32.52 -30.00 75.90
C LEU A 5 -31.75 -30.33 74.59
N LEU A 6 -30.44 -30.02 74.71
CA LEU A 6 -29.22 -30.71 74.28
C LEU A 6 -28.60 -30.44 72.89
N THR A 7 -27.39 -29.87 72.98
CA THR A 7 -26.24 -29.88 72.06
C THR A 7 -25.92 -31.24 71.44
N PHE A 8 -25.53 -31.27 70.16
CA PHE A 8 -24.45 -32.12 69.63
C PHE A 8 -23.99 -31.60 68.25
N SER A 9 -22.67 -31.50 68.07
CA SER A 9 -21.97 -31.23 66.81
C SER A 9 -22.11 -32.39 65.83
N LEU A 10 -22.24 -32.09 64.52
CA LEU A 10 -22.01 -33.07 63.45
C LEU A 10 -21.33 -32.38 62.25
N ILE A 11 -20.09 -32.78 62.02
CA ILE A 11 -19.33 -32.60 60.79
C ILE A 11 -19.98 -33.49 59.72
N ALA A 12 -20.34 -32.93 58.57
CA ALA A 12 -20.70 -33.69 57.39
C ALA A 12 -19.87 -33.18 56.21
N ALA A 13 -18.93 -34.01 55.77
CA ALA A 13 -18.29 -33.92 54.48
C ALA A 13 -19.32 -34.24 53.39
N ALA A 14 -19.41 -33.43 52.33
CA ALA A 14 -20.14 -33.78 51.13
C ALA A 14 -19.50 -33.13 49.89
N LEU A 15 -18.82 -34.00 49.13
CA LEU A 15 -18.65 -34.05 47.68
C LEU A 15 -18.00 -32.87 46.95
N ALA A 16 -16.80 -33.16 46.46
CA ALA A 16 -16.27 -32.63 45.21
C ALA A 16 -17.31 -32.80 44.09
N ALA A 17 -17.87 -31.68 43.65
CA ALA A 17 -18.44 -31.56 42.32
C ALA A 17 -17.48 -30.68 41.51
N CYS A 18 -16.46 -31.32 40.93
CA CYS A 18 -15.81 -30.79 39.74
C CYS A 18 -16.89 -30.70 38.67
N GLY A 19 -17.55 -29.53 38.58
CA GLY A 19 -18.32 -29.18 37.42
C GLY A 19 -17.33 -29.02 36.27
N GLU A 20 -17.19 -30.09 35.51
CA GLU A 20 -16.59 -30.10 34.18
C GLU A 20 -17.35 -29.06 33.37
N ARG A 21 -16.83 -27.83 33.36
CA ARG A 21 -17.22 -26.86 32.34
C ARG A 21 -16.61 -27.42 31.07
N ASP A 22 -17.42 -28.20 30.36
CA ASP A 22 -17.32 -28.31 28.91
C ASP A 22 -17.41 -26.88 28.36
N THR A 23 -16.30 -26.14 28.40
CA THR A 23 -16.00 -25.18 27.36
C THR A 23 -15.85 -26.02 26.10
N LYS A 24 -16.97 -26.38 25.49
CA LYS A 24 -17.04 -26.53 24.05
C LYS A 24 -16.51 -25.21 23.52
N GLN A 25 -15.22 -25.21 23.23
CA GLN A 25 -14.60 -24.25 22.34
C GLN A 25 -15.33 -24.52 21.02
N GLU A 26 -16.46 -23.84 20.82
CA GLU A 26 -17.08 -23.76 19.51
C GLU A 26 -15.96 -23.27 18.60
N ASN A 27 -15.50 -24.14 17.70
CA ASN A 27 -14.61 -23.76 16.63
C ASN A 27 -15.35 -22.68 15.84
N ALA A 28 -15.15 -21.42 16.20
CA ALA A 28 -15.78 -20.29 15.54
C ALA A 28 -15.38 -20.39 14.07
N SER A 29 -16.38 -20.55 13.20
CA SER A 29 -16.17 -20.61 11.76
C SER A 29 -15.51 -19.33 11.29
N LEU A 30 -14.55 -19.44 10.38
CA LEU A 30 -13.86 -18.31 9.81
C LEU A 30 -14.81 -17.52 8.91
N ALA A 31 -14.80 -16.19 9.04
CA ALA A 31 -15.56 -15.27 8.18
C ALA A 31 -14.89 -15.10 6.79
N CYS A 32 -14.80 -16.18 6.01
CA CYS A 32 -14.05 -16.21 4.75
C CYS A 32 -14.65 -15.30 3.67
N ASP A 33 -15.96 -15.10 3.64
CA ASP A 33 -16.65 -14.26 2.65
C ASP A 33 -16.86 -12.81 3.11
N SER A 34 -16.25 -12.42 4.25
CA SER A 34 -16.39 -11.07 4.79
C SER A 34 -15.89 -10.02 3.79
N PRO A 35 -16.69 -8.96 3.49
CA PRO A 35 -16.25 -7.86 2.62
C PRO A 35 -14.96 -7.18 3.09
N ALA A 36 -14.65 -7.26 4.39
CA ALA A 36 -13.41 -6.75 4.96
C ALA A 36 -12.17 -7.44 4.37
N VAL A 37 -12.27 -8.72 3.96
CA VAL A 37 -11.15 -9.47 3.37
C VAL A 37 -10.76 -8.88 2.01
N VAL A 38 -11.74 -8.66 1.13
CA VAL A 38 -11.50 -8.06 -0.19
C VAL A 38 -10.91 -6.65 -0.04
N GLN A 39 -11.43 -5.87 0.92
CA GLN A 39 -10.92 -4.53 1.18
C GLN A 39 -9.49 -4.54 1.74
N ASN A 40 -9.16 -5.49 2.62
CA ASN A 40 -7.81 -5.69 3.15
C ASN A 40 -6.82 -6.07 2.03
N VAL A 41 -7.19 -7.04 1.17
CA VAL A 41 -6.40 -7.44 -0.01
C VAL A 41 -6.13 -6.24 -0.93
N ARG A 42 -7.17 -5.47 -1.28
CA ARG A 42 -7.04 -4.26 -2.10
C ARG A 42 -6.07 -3.26 -1.47
N THR A 43 -6.23 -2.98 -0.19
CA THR A 43 -5.41 -2.00 0.54
C THR A 43 -3.93 -2.42 0.56
N ASN A 44 -3.65 -3.69 0.88
CA ASN A 44 -2.29 -4.22 0.90
C ASN A 44 -1.63 -4.18 -0.48
N ILE A 45 -2.34 -4.61 -1.54
CA ILE A 45 -1.82 -4.55 -2.91
C ILE A 45 -1.49 -3.11 -3.31
N GLN A 46 -2.39 -2.16 -3.04
CA GLN A 46 -2.19 -0.76 -3.39
C GLN A 46 -1.02 -0.12 -2.64
N GLU A 47 -0.87 -0.41 -1.35
CA GLU A 47 0.25 0.13 -0.55
C GLU A 47 1.59 -0.47 -1.01
N ILE A 48 1.65 -1.76 -1.33
CA ILE A 48 2.87 -2.39 -1.87
C ILE A 48 3.23 -1.79 -3.23
N ILE A 49 2.26 -1.64 -4.15
CA ILE A 49 2.52 -1.01 -5.46
C ILE A 49 3.04 0.42 -5.28
N LYS A 50 2.49 1.18 -4.34
CA LYS A 50 2.96 2.54 -4.03
C LYS A 50 4.40 2.54 -3.55
N GLN A 51 4.74 1.70 -2.59
CA GLN A 51 6.11 1.60 -2.05
C GLN A 51 7.10 1.20 -3.15
N GLU A 52 6.76 0.20 -3.96
CA GLU A 52 7.57 -0.29 -5.08
C GLU A 52 7.74 0.77 -6.19
N ALA A 53 6.67 1.45 -6.59
CA ALA A 53 6.72 2.51 -7.60
C ALA A 53 7.61 3.67 -7.15
N GLN A 54 7.46 4.11 -5.89
CA GLN A 54 8.29 5.17 -5.33
C GLN A 54 9.75 4.74 -5.21
N ARG A 55 10.01 3.48 -4.80
CA ARG A 55 11.36 2.92 -4.75
C ARG A 55 12.01 2.91 -6.12
N PHE A 56 11.30 2.42 -7.14
CA PHE A 56 11.80 2.40 -8.51
C PHE A 56 12.11 3.80 -9.01
N ALA A 57 11.18 4.75 -8.86
CA ALA A 57 11.38 6.12 -9.34
C ALA A 57 12.55 6.84 -8.64
N ARG A 58 12.81 6.55 -7.36
CA ARG A 58 13.99 7.08 -6.65
C ARG A 58 15.31 6.49 -7.17
N ASN A 59 15.29 5.22 -7.59
CA ASN A 59 16.48 4.49 -8.03
C ASN A 59 16.71 4.60 -9.55
N ASP A 60 15.72 5.06 -10.33
CA ASP A 60 15.85 5.28 -11.76
C ASP A 60 16.70 6.53 -12.02
N THR A 61 18.00 6.32 -12.26
CA THR A 61 18.98 7.38 -12.56
C THR A 61 18.62 8.19 -13.80
N ARG A 62 17.84 7.62 -14.72
CA ARG A 62 17.33 8.28 -15.93
C ARG A 62 16.16 9.22 -15.62
N GLN A 63 15.52 9.04 -14.46
CA GLN A 63 14.32 9.76 -14.03
C GLN A 63 13.17 9.69 -15.04
N PHE A 64 13.05 8.57 -15.77
CA PHE A 64 12.00 8.37 -16.77
C PHE A 64 10.66 8.05 -16.13
N ILE A 65 10.68 7.47 -14.92
CA ILE A 65 9.47 7.01 -14.24
C ILE A 65 8.91 8.08 -13.30
N ASP A 66 7.60 8.27 -13.40
CA ASP A 66 6.75 8.99 -12.46
C ASP A 66 5.96 7.97 -11.62
N ALA A 67 6.29 7.89 -10.33
CA ALA A 67 5.64 6.97 -9.40
C ALA A 67 4.15 7.29 -9.22
N ASP A 68 3.74 8.56 -9.32
CA ASP A 68 2.36 8.96 -9.07
C ASP A 68 1.42 8.46 -10.19
N LYS A 69 1.93 8.37 -11.43
CA LYS A 69 1.19 7.72 -12.53
C LYS A 69 0.91 6.25 -12.24
N ILE A 70 1.88 5.54 -11.68
CA ILE A 70 1.74 4.11 -11.34
C ILE A 70 0.78 3.95 -10.15
N ILE A 71 0.91 4.80 -9.13
CA ILE A 71 0.02 4.81 -7.96
C ILE A 71 -1.42 5.10 -8.39
N ALA A 72 -1.64 6.08 -9.27
CA ALA A 72 -2.95 6.38 -9.82
C ALA A 72 -3.52 5.20 -10.63
N ALA A 73 -2.70 4.53 -11.44
CA ALA A 73 -3.10 3.32 -12.15
C ALA A 73 -3.49 2.17 -11.20
N ALA A 74 -2.77 2.02 -10.08
CA ALA A 74 -3.05 1.00 -9.07
C ALA A 74 -4.45 1.15 -8.44
N THR A 75 -4.96 2.38 -8.34
CA THR A 75 -6.33 2.63 -7.84
C THR A 75 -7.43 2.15 -8.79
N GLN A 76 -7.10 1.94 -10.06
CA GLN A 76 -8.04 1.52 -11.11
C GLN A 76 -8.04 0.00 -11.36
N LEU A 77 -7.19 -0.75 -10.65
CA LEU A 77 -7.14 -2.20 -10.76
C LEU A 77 -8.46 -2.83 -10.31
N ASN A 78 -8.95 -3.78 -11.09
CA ASN A 78 -10.08 -4.60 -10.68
C ASN A 78 -9.57 -5.81 -9.88
N ILE A 79 -9.71 -5.74 -8.56
CA ILE A 79 -9.24 -6.75 -7.60
C ILE A 79 -10.45 -7.49 -7.01
N GLN A 80 -10.46 -8.81 -7.16
CA GLN A 80 -11.57 -9.69 -6.76
C GLN A 80 -11.05 -10.94 -6.05
N LEU A 81 -11.88 -11.50 -5.16
CA LEU A 81 -11.69 -12.82 -4.57
C LEU A 81 -12.87 -13.69 -4.97
N ASP A 82 -12.59 -14.77 -5.71
CA ASP A 82 -13.59 -15.70 -6.22
C ASP A 82 -13.66 -16.94 -5.34
N GLY A 83 -14.88 -17.35 -5.00
CA GLY A 83 -15.17 -18.58 -4.26
C GLY A 83 -14.50 -18.70 -2.87
N PRO A 84 -14.62 -17.68 -1.99
CA PRO A 84 -14.12 -17.83 -0.61
C PRO A 84 -14.83 -18.97 0.11
N ALA A 85 -14.06 -19.91 0.65
CA ALA A 85 -14.58 -21.04 1.41
C ALA A 85 -13.62 -21.45 2.54
N GLU A 86 -14.17 -21.93 3.64
CA GLU A 86 -13.39 -22.54 4.72
C GLU A 86 -13.01 -23.98 4.35
N GLU A 87 -11.75 -24.32 4.54
CA GLU A 87 -11.23 -25.68 4.43
C GLU A 87 -10.43 -26.07 5.67
N ASN A 88 -10.48 -27.34 6.04
CA ASN A 88 -9.62 -27.89 7.08
C ASN A 88 -8.28 -28.32 6.49
N GLN A 89 -7.20 -27.65 6.90
CA GLN A 89 -5.83 -28.05 6.57
C GLN A 89 -5.12 -28.55 7.81
N ASN A 90 -4.78 -29.85 7.84
CA ASN A 90 -4.05 -30.48 8.94
C ASN A 90 -4.70 -30.24 10.33
N GLY A 91 -6.04 -30.22 10.39
CA GLY A 91 -6.79 -29.98 11.62
C GLY A 91 -6.95 -28.51 12.02
N ARG A 92 -6.50 -27.56 11.17
CA ARG A 92 -6.70 -26.12 11.34
C ARG A 92 -7.66 -25.60 10.26
N PRO A 93 -8.71 -24.83 10.60
CA PRO A 93 -9.54 -24.15 9.62
C PRO A 93 -8.74 -23.02 8.93
N VAL A 94 -8.84 -22.93 7.61
CA VAL A 94 -8.19 -21.93 6.75
C VAL A 94 -9.17 -21.53 5.64
N CYS A 95 -9.26 -20.24 5.32
CA CYS A 95 -10.00 -19.77 4.15
C CYS A 95 -9.18 -19.92 2.88
N LYS A 96 -9.81 -20.39 1.80
CA LYS A 96 -9.28 -20.36 0.43
C LYS A 96 -10.15 -19.52 -0.47
N ALA A 97 -9.52 -18.75 -1.36
CA ALA A 97 -10.19 -18.04 -2.45
C ALA A 97 -9.24 -17.95 -3.65
N ASN A 98 -9.77 -17.67 -4.84
CA ASN A 98 -8.93 -17.30 -5.99
C ASN A 98 -8.84 -15.78 -6.09
N LEU A 99 -7.63 -15.24 -5.96
CA LEU A 99 -7.34 -13.83 -6.18
C LEU A 99 -7.21 -13.57 -7.67
N SER A 100 -7.98 -12.60 -8.16
CA SER A 100 -7.96 -12.11 -9.54
C SER A 100 -7.66 -10.60 -9.52
N ILE A 101 -6.63 -10.17 -10.26
CA ILE A 101 -6.28 -8.74 -10.43
C ILE A 101 -6.19 -8.45 -11.93
N GLN A 102 -7.10 -7.63 -12.43
CA GLN A 102 -7.09 -7.19 -13.82
C GLN A 102 -6.57 -5.76 -13.93
N ILE A 103 -5.53 -5.58 -14.75
CA ILE A 103 -5.09 -4.27 -15.22
C ILE A 103 -6.06 -3.80 -16.33
N PRO A 104 -6.66 -2.60 -16.23
CA PRO A 104 -7.48 -2.03 -17.28
C PRO A 104 -6.75 -1.98 -18.64
N ALA A 105 -7.49 -2.24 -19.73
CA ALA A 105 -6.88 -2.43 -21.05
C ALA A 105 -6.16 -1.17 -21.58
N ASP A 106 -6.67 0.02 -21.29
CA ASP A 106 -6.05 1.30 -21.65
C ASP A 106 -4.72 1.53 -20.92
N ILE A 107 -4.66 1.20 -19.62
CA ILE A 107 -3.44 1.22 -18.81
C ILE A 107 -2.43 0.21 -19.36
N LEU A 108 -2.88 -1.02 -19.62
CA LEU A 108 -2.01 -2.08 -20.14
C LEU A 108 -1.45 -1.74 -21.53
N ASN A 109 -2.27 -1.23 -22.44
CA ASN A 109 -1.84 -0.86 -23.79
C ASN A 109 -0.80 0.26 -23.75
N THR A 110 -1.00 1.25 -22.88
CA THR A 110 -0.03 2.33 -22.66
C THR A 110 1.27 1.77 -22.08
N ALA A 111 1.19 0.88 -21.09
CA ALA A 111 2.36 0.21 -20.52
C ALA A 111 3.12 -0.61 -21.58
N GLN A 112 2.41 -1.37 -22.43
CA GLN A 112 3.01 -2.13 -23.52
C GLN A 112 3.71 -1.22 -24.54
N THR A 113 3.09 -0.09 -24.88
CA THR A 113 3.69 0.89 -25.80
C THR A 113 4.99 1.45 -25.25
N ASN A 114 5.03 1.73 -23.94
CA ASN A 114 6.18 2.33 -23.28
C ASN A 114 7.22 1.32 -22.80
N SER A 115 6.91 0.01 -22.82
CA SER A 115 7.76 -1.03 -22.25
C SER A 115 9.19 -1.04 -22.78
N PRO A 116 9.47 -0.72 -24.07
CA PRO A 116 10.85 -0.71 -24.56
C PRO A 116 11.77 0.26 -23.82
N LEU A 117 11.25 1.37 -23.29
CA LEU A 117 12.05 2.36 -22.55
C LEU A 117 12.43 1.89 -21.14
N VAL A 118 11.67 0.92 -20.60
CA VAL A 118 11.89 0.36 -19.27
C VAL A 118 12.63 -0.97 -19.34
N TYR A 119 12.26 -1.86 -20.25
CA TYR A 119 12.74 -3.25 -20.31
C TYR A 119 13.64 -3.55 -21.50
N GLY A 120 13.93 -2.55 -22.34
CA GLY A 120 14.66 -2.77 -23.58
C GLY A 120 13.77 -3.24 -24.73
N ALA A 121 14.28 -3.11 -25.96
CA ALA A 121 13.52 -3.48 -27.16
C ALA A 121 13.28 -5.00 -27.31
N ASN A 122 14.05 -5.82 -26.61
CA ASN A 122 14.03 -7.28 -26.74
C ASN A 122 13.15 -7.97 -25.70
N SER A 123 12.57 -7.22 -24.76
CA SER A 123 11.71 -7.76 -23.71
C SER A 123 10.39 -7.00 -23.65
N ASN A 124 9.30 -7.71 -23.41
CA ASN A 124 8.00 -7.14 -23.17
C ASN A 124 7.44 -7.58 -21.82
N ILE A 125 6.37 -6.92 -21.38
CA ILE A 125 5.73 -7.19 -20.09
C ILE A 125 5.37 -8.68 -19.95
N THR A 126 4.81 -9.29 -20.99
CA THR A 126 4.40 -10.70 -20.92
C THR A 126 5.61 -11.62 -20.70
N GLN A 127 6.69 -11.46 -21.45
CA GLN A 127 7.90 -12.27 -21.29
C GLN A 127 8.50 -12.09 -19.90
N LEU A 128 8.68 -10.85 -19.45
CA LEU A 128 9.24 -10.53 -18.14
C LEU A 128 8.43 -11.17 -17.01
N ILE A 129 7.11 -11.04 -17.06
CA ILE A 129 6.23 -11.60 -16.02
C ILE A 129 6.25 -13.13 -16.06
N GLN A 130 6.20 -13.75 -17.23
CA GLN A 130 6.24 -15.22 -17.36
C GLN A 130 7.55 -15.81 -16.83
N GLU A 131 8.69 -15.16 -17.11
CA GLU A 131 9.98 -15.57 -16.54
C GLU A 131 9.99 -15.49 -15.01
N ARG A 132 9.43 -14.41 -14.44
CA ARG A 132 9.39 -14.22 -12.98
C ARG A 132 8.44 -15.15 -12.24
N ILE A 133 7.34 -15.55 -12.86
CA ILE A 133 6.33 -16.41 -12.22
C ILE A 133 6.57 -17.90 -12.51
N THR A 134 7.60 -18.24 -13.28
CA THR A 134 7.96 -19.63 -13.58
C THR A 134 8.17 -20.42 -12.28
N GLY A 135 7.45 -21.53 -12.12
CA GLY A 135 7.50 -22.37 -10.91
C GLY A 135 6.65 -21.86 -9.73
N SER A 136 5.93 -20.75 -9.90
CA SER A 136 4.99 -20.24 -8.90
C SER A 136 3.53 -20.66 -9.18
N THR A 137 2.63 -20.40 -8.24
CA THR A 137 1.18 -20.57 -8.43
C THR A 137 0.48 -19.35 -9.03
N LEU A 138 1.22 -18.27 -9.29
CA LEU A 138 0.72 -17.07 -9.95
C LEU A 138 0.71 -17.29 -11.46
N THR A 139 -0.40 -16.96 -12.10
CA THR A 139 -0.52 -16.96 -13.56
C THR A 139 -0.74 -15.54 -14.08
N TYR A 140 -0.38 -15.33 -15.34
CA TYR A 140 -0.56 -14.07 -16.04
C TYR A 140 -1.04 -14.31 -17.47
N ASP A 141 -2.14 -13.65 -17.87
CA ASP A 141 -2.58 -13.56 -19.25
C ASP A 141 -3.17 -12.17 -19.53
N LYS A 142 -2.59 -11.43 -20.48
CA LYS A 142 -3.12 -10.14 -20.97
C LYS A 142 -3.59 -9.18 -19.86
N GLY A 143 -2.76 -8.96 -18.85
CA GLY A 143 -3.06 -8.04 -17.73
C GLY A 143 -3.89 -8.65 -16.60
N LEU A 144 -4.34 -9.90 -16.73
CA LEU A 144 -4.99 -10.65 -15.66
C LEU A 144 -3.94 -11.45 -14.88
N PHE A 145 -3.83 -11.17 -13.59
CA PHE A 145 -3.08 -11.99 -12.64
C PHE A 145 -4.05 -12.85 -11.84
N THR A 146 -3.82 -14.16 -11.77
CA THR A 146 -4.63 -15.04 -10.92
C THR A 146 -3.80 -15.97 -10.06
N ARG A 147 -4.26 -16.24 -8.84
CA ARG A 147 -3.67 -17.27 -7.97
C ARG A 147 -4.62 -17.73 -6.87
N PRO A 148 -4.42 -18.94 -6.31
CA PRO A 148 -5.03 -19.29 -5.04
C PRO A 148 -4.44 -18.45 -3.90
N LEU A 149 -5.28 -17.99 -2.99
CA LEU A 149 -4.94 -17.27 -1.77
C LEU A 149 -5.44 -18.06 -0.55
N GLN A 150 -4.59 -18.15 0.47
CA GLN A 150 -4.91 -18.83 1.73
C GLN A 150 -4.74 -17.83 2.88
N TYR A 151 -5.73 -17.78 3.76
CA TYR A 151 -5.75 -16.83 4.87
C TYR A 151 -6.61 -17.32 6.03
N THR A 152 -6.42 -16.72 7.19
CA THR A 152 -7.31 -16.85 8.35
C THR A 152 -7.89 -15.50 8.72
N THR A 153 -9.08 -15.51 9.32
CA THR A 153 -9.76 -14.32 9.82
C THR A 153 -9.92 -14.40 11.33
N ALA A 154 -9.84 -13.26 12.00
CA ALA A 154 -10.16 -13.13 13.41
C ALA A 154 -11.07 -11.92 13.59
N GLU A 155 -12.19 -12.10 14.27
CA GLU A 155 -13.10 -11.00 14.61
C GLU A 155 -12.88 -10.56 16.05
N ALA A 156 -12.58 -9.27 16.23
CA ALA A 156 -12.46 -8.65 17.54
C ALA A 156 -13.03 -7.23 17.46
N ASP A 157 -13.86 -6.85 18.41
CA ASP A 157 -14.42 -5.49 18.54
C ASP A 157 -15.07 -4.92 17.25
N GLY A 158 -15.71 -5.80 16.47
CA GLY A 158 -16.34 -5.43 15.19
C GLY A 158 -15.37 -5.21 14.03
N GLN A 159 -14.07 -5.53 14.20
CA GLN A 159 -13.06 -5.52 13.15
C GLN A 159 -12.65 -6.94 12.77
N THR A 160 -12.55 -7.19 11.47
CA THR A 160 -12.00 -8.44 10.91
C THR A 160 -10.51 -8.24 10.62
N THR A 161 -9.65 -8.94 11.36
CA THR A 161 -8.22 -9.07 11.04
C THR A 161 -8.04 -10.20 10.03
N VAL A 162 -7.18 -10.00 9.03
CA VAL A 162 -6.86 -10.98 7.99
C VAL A 162 -5.38 -11.33 8.06
N ASN A 163 -5.06 -12.62 8.19
CA ASN A 163 -3.69 -13.12 8.21
C ASN A 163 -3.49 -14.06 7.01
N TYR A 164 -2.56 -13.72 6.12
CA TYR A 164 -2.23 -14.57 4.97
C TYR A 164 -1.29 -15.70 5.39
N GLU A 165 -1.47 -16.90 4.85
CA GLU A 165 -0.64 -18.07 5.19
C GLU A 165 0.74 -18.03 4.52
N ASP A 166 0.91 -17.21 3.48
CA ASP A 166 2.15 -17.04 2.74
C ASP A 166 2.33 -15.59 2.26
N ASN A 167 3.42 -15.33 1.53
CA ASN A 167 3.72 -14.03 0.95
C ASN A 167 3.00 -13.76 -0.38
N ALA A 168 1.88 -14.44 -0.65
CA ALA A 168 1.22 -14.41 -1.96
C ALA A 168 0.84 -13.00 -2.42
N ILE A 169 0.32 -12.18 -1.49
CA ILE A 169 -0.07 -10.80 -1.76
C ILE A 169 1.12 -9.96 -2.20
N THR A 170 2.25 -10.07 -1.49
CA THR A 170 3.48 -9.32 -1.81
C THR A 170 4.02 -9.69 -3.17
N VAL A 171 4.17 -11.00 -3.44
CA VAL A 171 4.69 -11.49 -4.73
C VAL A 171 3.77 -11.05 -5.88
N THR A 172 2.46 -11.13 -5.69
CA THR A 172 1.50 -10.69 -6.72
C THR A 172 1.58 -9.18 -6.94
N ALA A 173 1.59 -8.37 -5.87
CA ALA A 173 1.68 -6.91 -5.98
C ALA A 173 2.98 -6.44 -6.64
N GLN A 174 4.11 -7.09 -6.37
CA GLN A 174 5.39 -6.79 -7.03
C GLN A 174 5.35 -7.09 -8.54
N ASN A 175 4.71 -8.19 -8.95
CA ASN A 175 4.53 -8.53 -10.36
C ASN A 175 3.54 -7.58 -11.06
N VAL A 176 2.46 -7.18 -10.39
CA VAL A 176 1.55 -6.15 -10.88
C VAL A 176 2.28 -4.81 -11.04
N THR A 177 3.10 -4.41 -10.07
CA THR A 177 3.95 -3.20 -10.16
C THR A 177 4.85 -3.26 -11.38
N SER A 178 5.48 -4.41 -11.62
CA SER A 178 6.35 -4.60 -12.78
C SER A 178 5.58 -4.49 -14.11
N ALA A 179 4.36 -4.98 -14.19
CA ALA A 179 3.52 -4.75 -15.37
C ALA A 179 3.13 -3.26 -15.52
N LEU A 180 3.00 -2.51 -14.42
CA LEU A 180 2.64 -1.10 -14.43
C LEU A 180 3.81 -0.13 -14.60
N LEU A 181 5.07 -0.53 -14.33
CA LEU A 181 6.23 0.36 -14.40
C LEU A 181 6.31 1.17 -15.71
N PRO A 182 6.12 0.58 -16.91
CA PRO A 182 6.10 1.33 -18.16
C PRO A 182 4.97 2.35 -18.30
N TYR A 183 3.84 2.16 -17.61
CA TYR A 183 2.78 3.17 -17.55
C TYR A 183 3.26 4.45 -16.86
N GLY A 184 4.20 4.32 -15.92
CA GLY A 184 4.82 5.42 -15.21
C GLY A 184 5.74 6.31 -16.07
N VAL A 185 6.04 5.94 -17.32
CA VAL A 185 6.96 6.73 -18.15
C VAL A 185 6.41 8.16 -18.35
N LYS A 186 7.29 9.14 -18.09
CA LYS A 186 6.99 10.57 -18.27
C LYS A 186 6.78 10.91 -19.74
N SER A 187 5.97 11.93 -20.00
CA SER A 187 5.69 12.39 -21.36
C SER A 187 6.87 13.13 -21.99
N ILE A 188 7.79 13.63 -21.16
CA ILE A 188 9.07 14.23 -21.54
C ILE A 188 10.16 13.52 -20.72
N LEU A 189 11.18 13.03 -21.40
CA LEU A 189 12.31 12.28 -20.84
C LEU A 189 13.57 13.14 -20.93
N MET A 190 14.43 13.05 -19.92
CA MET A 190 15.73 13.73 -19.94
C MET A 190 16.78 12.78 -20.47
N ILE A 191 17.17 12.94 -21.73
CA ILE A 191 18.15 12.11 -22.42
C ILE A 191 19.36 12.97 -22.73
N ASN A 192 20.53 12.60 -22.20
CA ASN A 192 21.78 13.35 -22.41
C ASN A 192 21.65 14.86 -22.06
N GLY A 193 20.85 15.17 -21.03
CA GLY A 193 20.57 16.55 -20.60
C GLY A 193 19.62 17.32 -21.52
N GLN A 194 19.01 16.68 -22.51
CA GLN A 194 18.01 17.30 -23.39
C GLN A 194 16.61 16.74 -23.09
N PRO A 195 15.56 17.60 -23.08
CA PRO A 195 14.19 17.13 -22.99
C PRO A 195 13.77 16.50 -24.33
N VAL A 196 13.32 15.25 -24.30
CA VAL A 196 12.86 14.48 -25.46
C VAL A 196 11.43 14.03 -25.22
N ARG A 197 10.54 14.21 -26.20
CA ARG A 197 9.15 13.76 -26.08
C ARG A 197 9.11 12.23 -26.11
N LEU A 198 8.17 11.65 -25.36
CA LEU A 198 7.99 10.20 -25.28
C LEU A 198 7.85 9.53 -26.65
N GLU A 199 7.06 10.11 -27.56
CA GLU A 199 6.89 9.59 -28.92
C GLU A 199 8.20 9.60 -29.73
N ASP A 200 9.01 10.65 -29.61
CA ASP A 200 10.29 10.76 -30.28
C ASP A 200 11.30 9.75 -29.71
N ALA A 201 11.29 9.55 -28.39
CA ALA A 201 12.14 8.56 -27.71
C ALA A 201 11.78 7.12 -28.11
N LEU A 202 10.50 6.81 -28.29
CA LEU A 202 10.04 5.50 -28.78
C LEU A 202 10.43 5.27 -30.25
N ASN A 203 10.35 6.30 -31.08
CA ASN A 203 10.70 6.23 -32.51
C ASN A 203 12.22 6.15 -32.77
N ALA A 204 13.04 6.73 -31.88
CA ALA A 204 14.50 6.74 -32.01
C ALA A 204 15.15 5.35 -31.82
N GLY A 205 14.39 4.35 -31.31
CA GLY A 205 14.90 3.02 -31.00
C GLY A 205 15.76 2.99 -29.73
N VAL A 206 15.61 1.95 -28.91
CA VAL A 206 16.24 1.83 -27.58
C VAL A 206 17.79 1.74 -27.61
N GLN A 207 18.41 1.70 -28.80
CA GLN A 207 19.86 1.59 -28.95
C GLN A 207 20.65 2.81 -28.46
N ALA A 208 20.00 3.92 -28.11
CA ALA A 208 20.65 5.13 -27.62
C ALA A 208 20.61 5.30 -26.09
N PHE A 209 20.01 4.38 -25.33
CA PHE A 209 19.82 4.54 -23.89
C PHE A 209 20.61 3.50 -23.10
N PRO A 210 21.33 3.90 -22.05
CA PRO A 210 21.94 2.93 -21.14
C PRO A 210 20.82 2.07 -20.54
N GLU A 211 21.04 0.75 -20.61
CA GLU A 211 20.19 -0.27 -20.03
C GLU A 211 20.07 -0.01 -18.52
N PRO A 212 18.87 -0.13 -17.92
CA PRO A 212 18.74 -0.01 -16.47
C PRO A 212 19.64 -1.06 -15.78
N PRO A 213 20.22 -0.74 -14.61
CA PRO A 213 21.04 -1.70 -13.89
C PRO A 213 20.22 -2.97 -13.62
N GLN A 214 20.84 -4.14 -13.88
CA GLN A 214 20.26 -5.42 -13.49
C GLN A 214 20.05 -5.41 -11.98
N ALA A 215 18.87 -5.86 -11.54
CA ALA A 215 18.60 -6.04 -10.12
C ALA A 215 19.60 -7.05 -9.55
N ASP A 216 20.34 -6.66 -8.51
CA ASP A 216 21.25 -7.54 -7.80
C ASP A 216 20.44 -8.68 -7.15
N PRO A 217 20.73 -9.96 -7.42
CA PRO A 217 20.10 -11.07 -6.73
C PRO A 217 20.23 -11.00 -5.21
N GLN A 218 21.27 -10.36 -4.66
CA GLN A 218 21.45 -10.17 -3.23
C GLN A 218 20.45 -9.16 -2.64
N ASP A 219 20.07 -8.10 -3.38
CA ASP A 219 19.03 -7.15 -2.93
C ASP A 219 17.65 -7.80 -2.74
N ILE A 220 17.37 -8.92 -3.42
CA ILE A 220 16.14 -9.69 -3.28
C ILE A 220 16.18 -10.57 -2.02
N LEU A 221 17.36 -11.09 -1.66
CA LEU A 221 17.58 -11.94 -0.48
C LEU A 221 17.60 -11.11 0.80
N ASP A 222 18.28 -9.96 0.79
CA ASP A 222 18.43 -9.07 1.95
C ASP A 222 17.12 -8.37 2.35
N ASN A 223 16.15 -8.30 1.43
CA ASN A 223 14.86 -7.64 1.64
C ASN A 223 13.66 -8.61 1.64
N ASN A 224 13.90 -9.92 1.76
CA ASN A 224 12.82 -10.84 2.10
C ASN A 224 12.41 -10.58 3.56
N ALA A 225 11.11 -10.42 3.84
CA ALA A 225 10.56 -10.16 5.17
C ALA A 225 10.91 -11.24 6.23
N ALA A 226 11.52 -12.36 5.81
CA ALA A 226 12.07 -13.38 6.69
C ALA A 226 13.55 -13.19 7.08
N SER A 227 14.28 -12.23 6.51
CA SER A 227 15.72 -12.04 6.79
C SER A 227 16.05 -11.12 7.97
N SER A 228 15.06 -10.73 8.78
CA SER A 228 15.32 -10.11 10.09
C SER A 228 15.65 -11.17 11.14
N THR A 229 16.65 -12.00 10.88
CA THR A 229 17.19 -12.87 11.92
C THR A 229 18.72 -13.00 11.78
N PHE A 230 19.38 -12.51 12.82
CA PHE A 230 20.80 -12.69 13.18
C PHE A 230 21.81 -11.72 12.55
N GLY A 231 21.96 -10.56 13.22
CA GLY A 231 23.19 -9.79 13.28
C GLY A 231 23.34 -9.21 14.69
N GLU A 232 24.35 -9.67 15.43
CA GLU A 232 24.63 -9.36 16.82
C GLU A 232 24.89 -7.85 17.05
N GLU A 233 24.17 -7.23 18.00
CA GLU A 233 24.67 -6.07 18.73
C GLU A 233 24.42 -6.20 20.23
N ASN A 234 25.42 -5.73 20.96
CA ASN A 234 25.68 -5.87 22.40
C ASN A 234 24.47 -5.87 23.34
N ALA A 235 24.55 -6.79 24.30
CA ALA A 235 23.64 -6.94 25.42
C ALA A 235 23.49 -5.66 26.26
N SER A 236 22.25 -5.30 26.56
CA SER A 236 21.86 -4.62 27.79
C SER A 236 20.61 -5.31 28.35
N ALA A 237 20.60 -5.47 29.67
CA ALA A 237 19.74 -6.36 30.45
C ALA A 237 18.22 -6.16 30.23
N PRO A 238 17.37 -7.18 30.48
CA PRO A 238 15.94 -7.12 30.20
C PRO A 238 15.21 -6.18 31.16
N GLU A 239 14.53 -5.16 30.61
CA GLU A 239 13.62 -4.31 31.36
C GLU A 239 12.29 -5.03 31.57
N THR A 240 11.84 -5.07 32.82
CA THR A 240 10.62 -5.77 33.23
C THR A 240 9.41 -4.89 32.91
N LEU A 241 8.53 -5.33 32.02
CA LEU A 241 7.33 -4.61 31.62
C LEU A 241 6.32 -4.53 32.78
N THR A 242 6.06 -3.31 33.25
CA THR A 242 4.90 -2.99 34.08
C THR A 242 3.78 -2.52 33.13
N PRO A 243 2.50 -2.93 33.32
CA PRO A 243 1.44 -2.58 32.37
C PRO A 243 1.17 -1.07 32.34
N GLU A 244 1.08 -0.50 31.14
CA GLU A 244 0.75 0.90 30.90
C GLU A 244 -0.77 1.14 31.09
N PRO A 245 -1.19 2.23 31.78
CA PRO A 245 -2.60 2.57 31.94
C PRO A 245 -3.26 3.00 30.61
N PRO A 246 -4.60 2.96 30.53
CA PRO A 246 -5.34 3.09 29.27
C PRO A 246 -5.13 4.46 28.63
N ARG A 247 -4.83 4.44 27.32
CA ARG A 247 -4.55 5.60 26.48
C ARG A 247 -5.81 6.46 26.33
N SER A 248 -5.75 7.70 26.81
CA SER A 248 -6.81 8.71 26.73
C SER A 248 -7.04 9.21 25.29
N GLU A 249 -8.30 9.53 24.98
CA GLU A 249 -8.79 10.16 23.74
C GLU A 249 -7.86 11.29 23.23
N ILE A 250 -7.54 11.29 21.93
CA ILE A 250 -6.71 12.31 21.29
C ILE A 250 -7.53 13.60 21.17
N THR A 251 -7.33 14.53 22.10
CA THR A 251 -7.88 15.89 22.01
C THR A 251 -7.06 16.70 20.99
N PHE A 252 -7.57 16.86 19.77
CA PHE A 252 -6.98 17.74 18.75
C PHE A 252 -7.11 19.22 19.19
N SER A 253 -6.00 19.97 19.21
CA SER A 253 -5.94 21.32 19.79
C SER A 253 -6.07 22.44 18.74
N ALA A 254 -6.62 23.59 19.15
CA ALA A 254 -6.71 24.78 18.30
C ALA A 254 -5.34 25.29 17.81
N GLY A 255 -4.27 25.02 18.56
CA GLY A 255 -2.90 25.39 18.18
C GLY A 255 -2.37 24.57 17.00
N GLU A 256 -2.69 23.29 16.92
CA GLU A 256 -2.28 22.41 15.81
C GLU A 256 -2.98 22.79 14.50
N LEU A 257 -4.25 23.21 14.59
CA LEU A 257 -4.97 23.73 13.43
C LEU A 257 -4.35 25.04 12.91
N GLU A 258 -4.00 25.95 13.82
CA GLU A 258 -3.37 27.22 13.45
C GLU A 258 -2.00 26.99 12.81
N GLN A 259 -1.21 26.06 13.32
CA GLN A 259 0.05 25.66 12.70
C GLN A 259 -0.16 25.05 11.31
N ALA A 260 -1.17 24.20 11.13
CA ALA A 260 -1.51 23.62 9.83
C ALA A 260 -1.93 24.69 8.81
N LYS A 261 -2.69 25.71 9.24
CA LYS A 261 -3.05 26.87 8.40
C LYS A 261 -1.81 27.64 7.95
N ASN A 262 -0.91 27.94 8.87
CA ASN A 262 0.33 28.65 8.57
C ASN A 262 1.23 27.87 7.60
N ASN A 263 1.36 26.54 7.79
CA ASN A 263 2.11 25.67 6.90
C ASN A 263 1.51 25.62 5.49
N ASN A 264 0.19 25.54 5.39
CA ASN A 264 -0.53 25.50 4.12
C ASN A 264 -0.35 26.81 3.34
N GLN A 265 -0.55 27.96 3.99
CA GLN A 265 -0.31 29.27 3.39
C GLN A 265 1.16 29.42 2.93
N SER A 266 2.11 28.88 3.68
CA SER A 266 3.52 28.90 3.27
C SER A 266 3.78 28.07 2.02
N ALA A 267 3.20 26.87 1.93
CA ALA A 267 3.31 26.01 0.75
C ALA A 267 2.64 26.64 -0.48
N ASP A 268 1.49 27.29 -0.31
CA ASP A 268 0.80 28.01 -1.38
C ASP A 268 1.61 29.22 -1.88
N ARG A 269 2.29 29.95 -0.98
CA ARG A 269 3.23 31.01 -1.40
C ARG A 269 4.41 30.42 -2.19
N GLU A 270 4.97 29.30 -1.73
CA GLU A 270 6.09 28.63 -2.39
C GLU A 270 5.74 28.18 -3.81
N ILE A 271 4.63 27.46 -3.98
CA ILE A 271 4.24 26.95 -5.31
C ILE A 271 3.97 28.10 -6.29
N ASN A 272 3.39 29.20 -5.82
CA ASN A 272 3.14 30.37 -6.66
C ASN A 272 4.45 31.08 -7.05
N MET A 273 5.42 31.19 -6.13
CA MET A 273 6.73 31.74 -6.46
C MET A 273 7.46 30.87 -7.49
N VAL A 274 7.48 29.54 -7.27
CA VAL A 274 8.11 28.60 -8.20
C VAL A 274 7.42 28.67 -9.57
N TRP A 275 6.09 28.61 -9.60
CA TRP A 275 5.32 28.73 -10.84
C TRP A 275 5.68 30.00 -11.60
N ASN A 276 5.68 31.16 -10.93
CA ASN A 276 5.99 32.45 -11.56
C ASN A 276 7.44 32.57 -12.04
N SER A 277 8.37 31.77 -11.51
CA SER A 277 9.76 31.72 -11.96
C SER A 277 10.01 30.81 -13.18
N ILE A 278 9.01 30.04 -13.60
CA ILE A 278 9.07 29.22 -14.83
C ILE A 278 8.84 30.12 -16.06
N ASP A 279 9.56 29.86 -17.15
CA ASP A 279 9.36 30.57 -18.43
C ASP A 279 7.90 30.50 -18.92
N GLN A 280 7.40 31.60 -19.49
CA GLN A 280 5.99 31.70 -19.88
C GLN A 280 5.56 30.68 -20.95
N ASN A 281 6.46 30.22 -21.82
CA ASN A 281 6.10 29.19 -22.80
C ASN A 281 5.96 27.82 -22.11
N ILE A 282 6.85 27.50 -21.18
CA ILE A 282 6.76 26.28 -20.37
C ILE A 282 5.51 26.33 -19.47
N GLN A 283 5.18 27.47 -18.87
CA GLN A 283 3.94 27.64 -18.11
C GLN A 283 2.68 27.36 -18.95
N LYS A 284 2.64 27.82 -20.21
CA LYS A 284 1.50 27.57 -21.12
C LYS A 284 1.32 26.08 -21.40
N GLU A 285 2.41 25.33 -21.50
CA GLU A 285 2.38 23.89 -21.73
C GLU A 285 1.95 23.12 -20.47
N LEU A 286 2.41 23.57 -19.29
CA LEU A 286 2.07 22.95 -18.00
C LEU A 286 0.68 23.33 -17.47
N ILE A 287 -0.01 24.31 -18.05
CA ILE A 287 -1.25 24.86 -17.44
C ILE A 287 -2.35 23.81 -17.28
N ASN A 288 -2.49 22.89 -18.24
CA ASN A 288 -3.50 21.83 -18.18
C ASN A 288 -3.13 20.77 -17.13
N GLU A 289 -1.84 20.46 -17.01
CA GLU A 289 -1.33 19.57 -15.98
C GLU A 289 -1.50 20.19 -14.59
N GLN A 290 -1.21 21.48 -14.44
CA GLN A 290 -1.39 22.20 -13.19
C GLN A 290 -2.87 22.24 -12.77
N ARG A 291 -3.80 22.41 -13.71
CA ARG A 291 -5.25 22.31 -13.45
C ARG A 291 -5.66 20.91 -13.02
N SER A 292 -5.17 19.88 -13.71
CA SER A 292 -5.45 18.48 -13.37
C SER A 292 -4.91 18.12 -11.99
N TRP A 293 -3.68 18.56 -11.67
CA TRP A 293 -3.09 18.40 -10.36
C TRP A 293 -3.89 19.11 -9.26
N ILE A 294 -4.36 20.35 -9.49
CA ILE A 294 -5.23 21.06 -8.53
C ILE A 294 -6.53 20.27 -8.29
N GLN A 295 -7.15 19.74 -9.35
CA GLN A 295 -8.35 18.90 -9.21
C GLN A 295 -8.08 17.62 -8.42
N SER A 296 -6.99 16.92 -8.72
CA SER A 296 -6.55 15.72 -8.01
C SER A 296 -6.28 16.01 -6.52
N LYS A 297 -5.50 17.06 -6.22
CA LYS A 297 -5.25 17.53 -4.85
C LYS A 297 -6.55 17.80 -4.11
N ASN A 298 -7.46 18.58 -4.70
CA ASN A 298 -8.73 18.92 -4.08
C ASN A 298 -9.59 17.68 -3.80
N THR A 299 -9.56 16.67 -4.66
CA THR A 299 -10.30 15.42 -4.45
C THR A 299 -9.66 14.58 -3.36
N ASN A 300 -8.35 14.35 -3.43
CA ASN A 300 -7.60 13.56 -2.45
C ASN A 300 -7.70 14.17 -1.04
N CYS A 301 -7.57 15.48 -0.92
CA CYS A 301 -7.61 16.14 0.38
C CYS A 301 -9.03 16.28 0.94
N ARG A 302 -10.06 16.32 0.08
CA ARG A 302 -11.46 16.14 0.52
C ARG A 302 -11.72 14.73 1.04
N GLN A 303 -11.18 13.71 0.36
CA GLN A 303 -11.32 12.32 0.80
C GLN A 303 -10.57 12.05 2.11
N ALA A 304 -9.38 12.61 2.29
CA ALA A 304 -8.63 12.54 3.55
C ALA A 304 -9.41 13.19 4.70
N ALA A 305 -10.07 14.32 4.45
CA ALA A 305 -10.90 15.00 5.45
C ALA A 305 -12.21 14.25 5.77
N ALA A 306 -12.71 13.41 4.87
CA ALA A 306 -13.95 12.66 5.05
C ALA A 306 -13.84 11.54 6.11
N GLN A 307 -12.62 11.19 6.52
CA GLN A 307 -12.34 10.19 7.56
C GLN A 307 -12.32 10.79 8.97
N ALA A 308 -12.55 12.10 9.11
CA ALA A 308 -12.48 12.80 10.39
C ALA A 308 -13.76 12.63 11.22
N GLU A 309 -13.59 12.59 12.54
CA GLU A 309 -14.67 12.45 13.52
C GLU A 309 -15.28 13.81 13.92
N SER A 310 -14.63 14.91 13.54
CA SER A 310 -15.12 16.28 13.78
C SER A 310 -14.73 17.24 12.65
N ASN A 311 -15.47 18.35 12.53
CA ASN A 311 -15.16 19.41 11.55
C ASN A 311 -13.76 20.00 11.75
N LEU A 312 -13.32 20.12 13.01
CA LEU A 312 -12.01 20.67 13.36
C LEU A 312 -10.87 19.74 12.89
N GLN A 313 -11.04 18.43 13.10
CA GLN A 313 -10.12 17.41 12.64
C GLN A 313 -10.15 17.26 11.10
N ALA A 314 -11.33 17.40 10.48
CA ALA A 314 -11.47 17.38 9.03
C ALA A 314 -10.69 18.52 8.37
N GLU A 315 -10.77 19.73 8.93
CA GLU A 315 -10.03 20.90 8.46
C GLU A 315 -8.52 20.69 8.58
N TYR A 316 -8.06 20.14 9.70
CA TYR A 316 -6.66 19.82 9.92
C TYR A 316 -6.11 18.78 8.93
N LEU A 317 -6.81 17.66 8.76
CA LEU A 317 -6.41 16.59 7.83
C LEU A 317 -6.39 17.09 6.38
N ARG A 318 -7.36 17.92 6.01
CA ARG A 318 -7.36 18.59 4.70
C ARG A 318 -6.13 19.45 4.51
N LEU A 319 -5.82 20.32 5.48
CA LEU A 319 -4.68 21.25 5.41
C LEU A 319 -3.34 20.53 5.36
N GLN A 320 -3.18 19.42 6.11
CA GLN A 320 -1.98 18.59 6.08
C GLN A 320 -1.79 17.93 4.71
N CYS A 321 -2.87 17.35 4.15
CA CYS A 321 -2.86 16.79 2.80
C CYS A 321 -2.52 17.86 1.75
N ASP A 322 -3.21 19.01 1.79
CA ASP A 322 -2.99 20.10 0.83
C ASP A 322 -1.55 20.62 0.91
N THR A 323 -1.01 20.79 2.11
CA THR A 323 0.37 21.24 2.34
C THR A 323 1.38 20.27 1.77
N ARG A 324 1.23 18.97 2.06
CA ARG A 324 2.15 17.93 1.58
C ARG A 324 2.17 17.90 0.05
N MET A 325 0.99 17.77 -0.57
CA MET A 325 0.88 17.70 -2.03
C MET A 325 1.40 18.98 -2.70
N THR A 326 1.16 20.16 -2.09
CA THR A 326 1.62 21.44 -2.64
C THR A 326 3.14 21.59 -2.55
N ARG A 327 3.78 21.10 -1.48
CA ARG A 327 5.25 21.06 -1.37
C ARG A 327 5.87 20.10 -2.38
N GLU A 328 5.32 18.90 -2.52
CA GLU A 328 5.75 17.91 -3.52
C GLU A 328 5.66 18.50 -4.93
N ARG A 329 4.54 19.15 -5.26
CA ARG A 329 4.38 19.81 -6.56
C ARG A 329 5.32 20.99 -6.73
N SER A 330 5.59 21.76 -5.68
CA SER A 330 6.58 22.85 -5.73
C SER A 330 7.96 22.32 -6.09
N GLN A 331 8.37 21.18 -5.53
CA GLN A 331 9.64 20.53 -5.86
C GLN A 331 9.67 20.03 -7.31
N TYR A 332 8.57 19.43 -7.79
CA TYR A 332 8.43 19.06 -9.19
C TYR A 332 8.58 20.28 -10.13
N LEU A 333 7.89 21.39 -9.82
CA LEU A 333 7.90 22.60 -10.63
C LEU A 333 9.28 23.29 -10.65
N ARG A 334 10.12 23.13 -9.60
CA ARG A 334 11.51 23.62 -9.59
C ARG A 334 12.38 22.96 -10.67
N GLY A 335 12.00 21.80 -11.19
CA GLY A 335 12.67 21.18 -12.34
C GLY A 335 12.54 21.99 -13.64
N TYR A 336 11.64 22.98 -13.67
CA TYR A 336 11.33 23.81 -14.84
C TYR A 336 11.78 25.27 -14.67
N THR A 337 12.37 25.62 -13.53
CA THR A 337 12.91 26.96 -13.29
C THR A 337 14.33 27.02 -13.82
N ILE A 338 14.66 28.03 -14.63
CA ILE A 338 16.01 28.29 -15.11
C ILE A 338 16.72 29.10 -14.02
N ASN A 339 17.83 28.59 -13.49
CA ASN A 339 18.73 29.38 -12.62
C ASN A 339 19.62 30.29 -13.45
#